data_AF-A0A7S3SWR3-F1
#
_entry.id   AF-A0A7S3SWR3-F1
#
_cell.length_a   1.000
_cell.length_b   1.000
_cell.length_c   1.000
_cell.angle_alpha   90.00
_cell.angle_beta   90.00
_cell.angle_gamma   90.00
#
_symmetry.space_group_name_H-M   'P 1'
#
loop_
_entity.id
_entity.type
_entity.pdbx_description
1 polymer ?
#
loop_
_entity_poly.entity_id
_entity_poly.type
_entity_poly.pdbx_seq_one_letter_code
_entity_poly.pdbx_strand_id
1 'polypeptide(L)'
;AGSAIAMGAALQCVEAATLGMPFEVWKTRMGRFRDETTLQSLRQIHASGGLAAFWKGLGPKLVESASKGAVLLVSKEALMDACTGIGMAKTSSGFVAGAGGGVCQTVVMGPCTFLVTAVVNGGKDMSVMS
;
A
#
# COMPACT_ATOMS: atom_id res chain seq x y z
N ALA A 1 -22.18 4.30 -6.31
CA ALA A 1 -20.73 4.08 -6.54
C ALA A 1 -19.92 4.17 -5.26
N GLY A 2 -20.06 5.23 -4.45
CA GLY A 2 -19.24 5.46 -3.24
C GLY A 2 -19.23 4.38 -2.15
N SER A 3 -20.32 3.63 -1.94
CA SER A 3 -20.37 2.59 -0.89
C SER A 3 -19.53 1.34 -1.22
N ALA A 4 -19.53 0.90 -2.49
CA ALA A 4 -18.68 -0.21 -2.95
C ALA A 4 -17.19 0.16 -2.89
N ILE A 5 -16.89 1.43 -3.14
CA ILE A 5 -15.55 2.00 -3.08
C ILE A 5 -15.03 2.03 -1.63
N ALA A 6 -15.86 2.50 -0.69
CA ALA A 6 -15.53 2.52 0.73
C ALA A 6 -15.32 1.10 1.29
N MET A 7 -16.16 0.14 0.92
CA MET A 7 -15.99 -1.26 1.31
C MET A 7 -14.72 -1.88 0.73
N GLY A 8 -14.39 -1.59 -0.54
CA GLY A 8 -13.14 -2.06 -1.15
C GLY A 8 -11.89 -1.48 -0.47
N ALA A 9 -11.90 -0.20 -0.12
CA ALA A 9 -10.80 0.44 0.60
C ALA A 9 -10.65 -0.12 2.03
N ALA A 10 -11.76 -0.34 2.74
CA ALA A 10 -11.75 -0.92 4.08
C ALA A 10 -11.22 -2.37 4.06
N LEU A 11 -11.67 -3.18 3.10
CA LEU A 11 -11.20 -4.55 2.93
C LEU A 11 -9.68 -4.59 2.67
N GLN A 12 -9.17 -3.71 1.80
CA GLN A 12 -7.75 -3.62 1.50
C GLN A 12 -6.92 -3.24 2.74
N CYS A 13 -7.43 -2.33 3.58
CA CYS A 13 -6.76 -1.94 4.83
C CYS A 13 -6.74 -3.09 5.83
N VAL A 14 -7.83 -3.85 5.95
CA VAL A 14 -7.92 -5.02 6.84
C VAL A 14 -6.99 -6.14 6.36
N GLU A 15 -6.93 -6.41 5.05
CA GLU A 15 -6.02 -7.37 4.46
C GLU A 15 -4.55 -6.97 4.70
N ALA A 16 -4.23 -5.70 4.46
CA ALA A 16 -2.90 -5.15 4.70
C ALA A 16 -2.50 -5.22 6.18
N ALA A 17 -3.43 -4.93 7.11
CA ALA A 17 -3.16 -4.97 8.54
C ALA A 17 -3.04 -6.40 9.09
N THR A 18 -3.82 -7.36 8.57
CA THR A 18 -3.91 -8.71 9.17
C THR A 18 -2.80 -9.63 8.65
N LEU A 19 -2.65 -9.74 7.33
CA LEU A 19 -1.71 -10.68 6.69
C LEU A 19 -0.57 -9.94 5.99
N GLY A 20 -0.85 -8.77 5.40
CA GLY A 20 0.15 -8.01 4.66
C GLY A 20 1.33 -7.56 5.52
N MET A 21 1.04 -6.94 6.66
CA MET A 21 2.04 -6.46 7.62
C MET A 21 2.97 -7.53 8.16
N PRO A 22 2.48 -8.65 8.76
CA PRO A 22 3.37 -9.69 9.26
C PRO A 22 4.22 -10.33 8.15
N PHE A 23 3.66 -10.50 6.94
CA PHE A 23 4.39 -11.04 5.81
C PHE A 23 5.46 -10.09 5.27
N GLU A 24 5.16 -8.79 5.22
CA GLU A 24 6.11 -7.75 4.81
C GLU A 24 7.26 -7.59 5.81
N VAL A 25 6.98 -7.59 7.11
CA VAL A 25 8.00 -7.56 8.17
C VAL A 25 8.89 -8.80 8.08
N TRP A 26 8.30 -9.97 7.83
CA TRP A 26 9.06 -11.20 7.63
C TRP A 26 9.96 -11.13 6.39
N LYS A 27 9.40 -10.77 5.24
CA LYS A 27 10.12 -10.70 3.96
C LYS A 27 11.25 -9.67 4.00
N THR A 28 11.01 -8.50 4.57
CA THR A 28 12.04 -7.45 4.73
C THR A 28 13.18 -7.91 5.64
N ARG A 29 12.88 -8.63 6.72
CA ARG A 29 13.90 -9.23 7.58
C ARG A 29 14.72 -10.29 6.84
N MET A 30 14.07 -11.21 6.14
CA MET A 30 14.74 -12.23 5.32
C MET A 30 15.63 -11.60 4.23
N GLY A 31 15.19 -10.47 3.66
CA GLY A 31 15.97 -9.70 2.70
C GLY A 31 17.20 -9.02 3.31
N ARG A 32 17.10 -8.57 4.56
CA ARG A 32 18.16 -7.85 5.28
C ARG A 32 19.14 -8.77 6.01
N PHE A 33 18.68 -9.93 6.48
CA PHE A 33 19.48 -10.95 7.15
C PHE A 33 19.42 -12.24 6.32
N ARG A 34 20.18 -12.25 5.22
CA ARG A 34 20.18 -13.37 4.24
C ARG A 34 20.77 -14.66 4.80
N ASP A 35 21.50 -14.57 5.91
CA ASP A 35 22.10 -15.71 6.61
C ASP A 35 21.14 -16.36 7.62
N GLU A 36 19.99 -15.74 7.92
CA GLU A 36 18.98 -16.31 8.82
C GLU A 36 18.06 -17.28 8.06
N THR A 37 17.78 -18.44 8.65
CA THR A 37 16.71 -19.32 8.16
C THR A 37 15.33 -18.73 8.45
N THR A 38 14.36 -19.09 7.63
CA THR A 38 12.93 -18.69 7.70
C THR A 38 12.30 -18.82 9.09
N LEU A 39 12.72 -19.84 9.87
CA LEU A 39 12.27 -20.06 11.25
C LEU A 39 13.05 -19.24 12.29
N GLN A 40 14.34 -18.98 12.05
CA GLN A 40 15.14 -18.11 12.92
C GLN A 40 14.65 -16.67 12.84
N SER A 41 14.36 -16.17 11.64
CA SER A 41 13.86 -14.82 11.44
C SER A 41 12.50 -14.59 12.12
N LEU A 42 11.58 -15.56 12.04
CA LEU A 42 10.32 -15.52 12.80
C LEU A 42 10.53 -15.49 14.32
N ARG A 43 11.36 -16.40 14.85
CA ARG A 43 11.68 -16.46 16.29
C ARG A 43 12.29 -15.16 16.77
N GLN A 44 13.17 -14.58 15.96
CA GLN A 44 13.82 -13.34 16.28
C GLN A 44 12.89 -12.11 16.18
N ILE A 45 11.93 -12.08 15.24
CA ILE A 45 10.89 -11.03 15.22
C ILE A 45 10.07 -11.08 16.51
N HIS A 46 9.68 -12.29 16.93
CA HIS A 46 8.99 -12.51 18.18
C HIS A 46 9.87 -12.15 19.40
N ALA A 47 11.18 -12.42 19.37
CA ALA A 47 12.10 -12.03 20.43
C ALA A 47 12.36 -10.51 20.49
N SER A 48 12.28 -9.81 19.36
CA SER A 48 12.57 -8.37 19.26
C SER A 48 11.45 -7.47 19.81
N GLY A 49 10.23 -7.99 19.98
CA GLY A 49 9.10 -7.19 20.47
C GLY A 49 7.75 -7.91 20.48
N GLY A 50 7.76 -9.25 20.51
CA GLY A 50 6.56 -10.09 20.55
C GLY A 50 5.67 -9.94 19.32
N LEU A 51 4.37 -10.16 19.51
CA LEU A 51 3.36 -10.03 18.45
C LEU A 51 3.29 -8.60 17.90
N ALA A 52 3.48 -7.57 18.74
CA ALA A 52 3.45 -6.17 18.31
C ALA A 52 4.56 -5.81 17.31
N ALA A 53 5.68 -6.56 17.28
CA ALA A 53 6.75 -6.35 16.31
C ALA A 53 6.30 -6.62 14.86
N PHE A 54 5.30 -7.47 14.65
CA PHE A 54 4.73 -7.73 13.32
C PHE A 54 3.90 -6.55 12.79
N TRP A 55 3.45 -5.64 13.67
CA TRP A 55 2.71 -4.42 13.31
C TRP A 55 3.58 -3.15 13.37
N LYS A 56 4.89 -3.26 13.66
CA LYS A 56 5.79 -2.10 13.59
C LYS A 56 5.84 -1.56 12.16
N GLY A 57 5.33 -0.35 11.95
CA GLY A 57 5.22 0.28 10.63
C GLY A 57 3.80 0.30 10.04
N LEU A 58 2.78 -0.13 10.80
CA LEU A 58 1.38 -0.15 10.34
C LEU A 58 0.88 1.25 9.94
N GLY A 59 1.19 2.30 10.72
CA GLY A 59 0.76 3.67 10.41
C GLY A 59 1.19 4.15 9.02
N PRO A 60 2.49 4.13 8.71
CA PRO A 60 3.00 4.45 7.36
C PRO A 60 2.35 3.60 6.26
N LYS A 61 2.19 2.29 6.50
CA LYS A 61 1.65 1.36 5.51
C LYS A 61 0.16 1.54 5.25
N LEU A 62 -0.61 1.94 6.27
CA LEU A 62 -2.01 2.33 6.13
C LEU A 62 -2.15 3.62 5.32
N VAL A 63 -1.31 4.63 5.58
CA VAL A 63 -1.31 5.89 4.82
C VAL A 63 -0.97 5.64 3.35
N GLU A 64 0.05 4.83 3.09
CA GLU A 64 0.44 4.43 1.73
C GLU A 64 -0.69 3.65 1.02
N SER A 65 -1.28 2.67 1.69
CA SER A 65 -2.37 1.85 1.13
C SER A 65 -3.63 2.67 0.87
N ALA A 66 -3.99 3.59 1.78
CA ALA A 66 -5.11 4.50 1.61
C ALA A 66 -4.90 5.44 0.42
N SER A 67 -3.69 5.98 0.26
CA SER A 67 -3.34 6.88 -0.84
C SER A 67 -3.38 6.14 -2.19
N LYS A 68 -2.83 4.93 -2.24
CA LYS A 68 -2.88 4.08 -3.44
C LYS A 68 -4.31 3.71 -3.81
N GLY A 69 -5.13 3.36 -2.82
CA GLY A 69 -6.55 3.08 -2.99
C GLY A 69 -7.30 4.29 -3.55
N ALA A 70 -7.16 5.47 -2.93
CA ALA A 70 -7.85 6.69 -3.36
C ALA A 70 -7.55 7.06 -4.82
N VAL A 71 -6.28 7.02 -5.22
CA VAL A 71 -5.87 7.35 -6.59
C VAL A 71 -6.38 6.34 -7.61
N LEU A 72 -6.27 5.05 -7.29
CA LEU A 72 -6.80 3.99 -8.16
C LEU A 72 -8.30 4.19 -8.37
N LEU A 73 -9.03 4.48 -7.30
CA LEU A 73 -10.48 4.66 -7.32
C LEU A 73 -10.89 5.87 -8.17
N VAL A 74 -10.26 7.03 -7.94
CA VAL A 74 -10.51 8.25 -8.74
C VAL A 74 -10.20 8.01 -10.22
N SER A 75 -9.07 7.36 -10.52
CA SER A 75 -8.68 7.06 -11.90
C SER A 75 -9.66 6.09 -12.56
N LYS A 76 -10.12 5.08 -11.82
CA LYS A 76 -11.05 4.06 -12.31
C LYS A 76 -12.43 4.64 -12.57
N GLU A 77 -12.90 5.59 -11.76
CA GLU A 77 -14.17 6.29 -11.94
C GLU A 77 -14.12 7.19 -13.19
N ALA A 78 -13.07 8.00 -13.35
CA ALA A 78 -12.86 8.83 -14.54
C ALA A 78 -12.76 8.01 -15.85
N LEU A 79 -12.04 6.87 -15.82
CA LEU A 79 -11.92 5.97 -16.97
C LEU A 79 -13.22 5.22 -17.26
N MET A 80 -13.96 4.82 -16.24
CA MET A 80 -15.21 4.10 -16.41
C MET A 80 -16.31 5.00 -16.98
N ASP A 81 -16.37 6.27 -16.56
CA ASP A 81 -17.24 7.31 -17.12
C ASP A 81 -16.87 7.62 -18.58
N ALA A 82 -15.57 7.76 -18.87
CA ALA A 82 -15.10 7.96 -20.24
C ALA A 82 -15.44 6.76 -21.14
N CYS A 83 -15.21 5.52 -20.70
CA CYS A 83 -15.48 4.32 -21.48
C CYS A 83 -16.98 4.01 -21.67
N THR A 84 -17.83 4.33 -20.70
CA THR A 84 -19.29 4.16 -20.83
C THR A 84 -19.90 5.17 -21.79
N GLY A 85 -19.32 6.37 -21.91
CA GLY A 85 -19.70 7.36 -22.92
C GLY A 85 -19.44 6.93 -24.38
N ILE A 86 -18.57 5.95 -24.61
CA ILE A 86 -18.19 5.45 -25.96
C ILE A 86 -18.88 4.12 -26.33
N GLY A 87 -19.77 3.60 -25.48
CA GLY A 87 -20.54 2.38 -25.77
C GLY A 87 -19.74 1.07 -25.78
N MET A 88 -18.55 1.02 -25.17
CA MET A 88 -17.71 -0.18 -25.15
C MET A 88 -18.21 -1.26 -24.18
N ALA A 89 -18.03 -2.54 -24.54
CA ALA A 89 -18.38 -3.69 -23.71
C ALA A 89 -17.68 -3.68 -22.33
N LYS A 90 -18.37 -4.18 -21.30
CA LYS A 90 -17.97 -4.15 -19.88
C LYS A 90 -16.62 -4.84 -19.59
N THR A 91 -16.23 -5.81 -20.41
CA THR A 91 -14.95 -6.54 -20.29
C THR A 91 -13.77 -5.71 -20.81
N SER A 92 -13.91 -5.07 -21.97
CA SER A 92 -12.85 -4.25 -22.59
C SER A 92 -12.61 -2.96 -21.81
N SER A 93 -13.70 -2.33 -21.35
CA SER A 93 -13.63 -1.16 -20.46
C SER A 93 -12.98 -1.49 -19.12
N GLY A 94 -13.20 -2.70 -18.57
CA GLY A 94 -12.50 -3.16 -17.37
C GLY A 94 -10.98 -3.25 -17.56
N PHE A 95 -10.52 -3.72 -18.72
CA PHE A 95 -9.08 -3.84 -19.03
C PHE A 95 -8.42 -2.47 -19.26
N VAL A 96 -9.08 -1.58 -20.02
CA VAL A 96 -8.60 -0.21 -20.27
C VAL A 96 -8.60 0.62 -18.97
N ALA A 97 -9.64 0.48 -18.15
CA ALA A 97 -9.69 1.13 -16.84
C ALA A 97 -8.60 0.58 -15.89
N GLY A 98 -8.27 -0.71 -15.97
CA GLY A 98 -7.17 -1.32 -15.22
C GLY A 98 -5.80 -0.80 -15.66
N ALA A 99 -5.53 -0.79 -16.97
CA ALA A 99 -4.26 -0.32 -17.52
C ALA A 99 -4.08 1.20 -17.33
N GLY A 100 -5.09 2.00 -17.67
CA GLY A 100 -5.08 3.45 -17.48
C GLY A 100 -5.04 3.84 -16.00
N GLY A 101 -5.78 3.12 -15.15
CA GLY A 101 -5.71 3.29 -13.70
C GLY A 101 -4.31 3.04 -13.15
N GLY A 102 -3.59 2.04 -13.67
CA GLY A 102 -2.20 1.77 -13.32
C GLY A 102 -1.24 2.91 -13.69
N VAL A 103 -1.39 3.51 -14.87
CA VAL A 103 -0.57 4.65 -15.33
C VAL A 103 -0.83 5.90 -14.50
N CYS A 104 -2.11 6.23 -14.27
CA CYS A 104 -2.45 7.36 -13.38
C CYS A 104 -1.96 7.11 -11.95
N GLN A 105 -2.05 5.86 -11.48
CA GLN A 105 -1.54 5.49 -10.18
C GLN A 105 -0.03 5.71 -10.06
N THR A 106 0.78 5.33 -11.04
CA THR A 106 2.24 5.55 -10.95
C THR A 106 2.61 7.03 -11.01
N VAL A 107 1.91 7.84 -11.81
CA VAL A 107 2.14 9.29 -11.90
C VAL A 107 1.86 10.01 -10.58
N VAL A 108 0.80 9.62 -9.86
CA VAL A 108 0.48 10.24 -8.56
C VAL A 108 1.27 9.62 -7.42
N MET A 109 1.51 8.30 -7.46
CA MET A 109 2.28 7.62 -6.41
C MET A 109 3.75 8.01 -6.42
N GLY A 110 4.35 8.43 -7.54
CA GLY A 110 5.73 8.97 -7.55
C GLY A 110 5.94 10.10 -6.53
N PRO A 111 5.31 11.28 -6.71
CA PRO A 111 5.42 12.39 -5.77
C PRO A 111 4.82 12.07 -4.39
N CYS A 112 3.73 11.30 -4.32
CA CYS A 112 3.10 10.94 -3.05
C CYS A 112 3.98 10.01 -2.21
N THR A 113 4.70 9.07 -2.84
CA THR A 113 5.68 8.20 -2.16
C THR A 113 6.84 9.02 -1.62
N PHE A 114 7.32 10.03 -2.36
CA PHE A 114 8.33 10.96 -1.86
C PHE A 114 7.82 11.74 -0.63
N LEU A 115 6.57 12.23 -0.66
CA LEU A 115 5.97 12.93 0.48
C LEU A 115 5.77 12.01 1.69
N VAL A 116 5.23 10.80 1.50
CA VAL A 116 5.10 9.80 2.57
C VAL A 116 6.45 9.44 3.16
N THR A 117 7.45 9.21 2.30
CA THR A 117 8.82 8.92 2.73
C THR A 117 9.42 10.11 3.48
N ALA A 118 9.17 11.34 3.03
CA ALA A 118 9.60 12.56 3.71
C ALA A 118 8.91 12.76 5.06
N VAL A 119 7.63 12.40 5.22
CA VAL A 119 6.94 12.46 6.51
C VAL A 119 7.47 11.38 7.46
N VAL A 120 7.69 10.16 6.98
CA VAL A 120 8.22 9.04 7.78
C VAL A 120 9.67 9.28 8.20
N ASN A 121 10.50 9.84 7.30
CA ASN A 121 11.93 10.04 7.54
C ASN A 121 12.25 11.43 8.12
N GLY A 122 11.49 12.47 7.76
CA GLY A 122 11.64 13.84 8.24
C GLY A 122 11.36 14.01 9.73
N GLY A 123 10.66 13.06 10.36
CA GLY A 123 10.57 12.98 11.83
C GLY A 123 11.88 12.61 12.52
N LYS A 124 12.90 12.11 11.81
CA LYS A 124 14.24 11.83 12.38
C LYS A 124 15.27 12.93 12.14
N ASP A 125 15.03 13.89 11.25
CA ASP A 125 16.00 14.96 10.94
C ASP A 125 15.90 16.18 11.88
N MET A 126 14.83 16.33 12.66
CA MET A 126 14.71 17.43 13.63
C MET A 126 15.40 17.17 14.97
N SER A 127 15.93 15.95 15.19
CA SER A 127 16.58 15.56 16.45
C SER A 127 18.12 15.47 16.34
N VAL A 128 18.70 15.68 15.17
CA VAL A 128 20.17 15.60 14.94
C VAL A 128 20.79 16.99 14.64
N MET A 129 19.98 18.05 14.67
CA MET A 129 20.44 19.43 14.80
C MET A 129 19.94 20.01 16.13
N SER A 130 20.48 19.51 17.24
CA SER A 130 20.60 20.28 18.48
C SER A 130 21.82 19.84 19.27
#